data_AF-A0A1Q2YTI0-F1
#
_entry.id   AF-A0A1Q2YTI0-F1
#
_cell.length_a   1.000
_cell.length_b   1.000
_cell.length_c   1.000
_cell.angle_alpha   90.00
_cell.angle_beta   90.00
_cell.angle_gamma   90.00
#
_symmetry.space_group_name_H-M   'P 1'
#
loop_
_entity.id
_entity.type
_entity.pdbx_description
1 polymer ?
#
loop_
_entity_poly.entity_id
_entity_poly.type
_entity_poly.pdbx_seq_one_letter_code
_entity_poly.pdbx_strand_id
1 'polypeptide(L)'
;MPKIAPNPADPIGAFAEMTRWSLFAWQAGWVFTLRSASLWAEPATAAPALTAMALEKQRAFTQGWMDAGRKALQGADARQIANAAMAPARRRVAANVRTLGRS
;
A
#
# COMPACT_ATOMS: atom_id res chain seq x y z
N MET A 1 -4.19 -17.80 24.44
CA MET A 1 -4.46 -18.79 23.38
C MET A 1 -3.48 -18.54 22.25
N PRO A 2 -2.59 -19.49 21.89
CA PRO A 2 -1.77 -19.34 20.69
C PRO A 2 -2.71 -19.28 19.48
N LYS A 3 -2.62 -18.22 18.68
CA LYS A 3 -3.38 -18.11 17.43
C LYS A 3 -2.87 -19.20 16.50
N ILE A 4 -3.74 -20.15 16.18
CA ILE A 4 -3.52 -21.18 15.18
C ILE A 4 -3.01 -20.48 13.91
N ALA A 5 -1.78 -20.80 13.49
CA ALA A 5 -1.26 -20.33 12.21
C ALA A 5 -2.28 -20.73 11.12
N PRO A 6 -2.66 -19.82 10.21
CA PRO A 6 -3.58 -20.17 9.14
C PRO A 6 -3.05 -21.38 8.38
N ASN A 7 -3.91 -22.37 8.16
CA ASN A 7 -3.57 -23.58 7.43
C ASN A 7 -2.97 -23.19 6.07
N PRO A 8 -1.73 -23.60 5.73
CA PRO A 8 -1.12 -23.31 4.44
C PRO A 8 -1.92 -23.89 3.26
N ALA A 9 -2.88 -24.79 3.53
CA ALA A 9 -3.82 -25.35 2.58
C ALA A 9 -5.24 -24.73 2.66
N ASP A 10 -5.39 -23.46 3.07
CA ASP A 10 -6.66 -22.73 2.92
C ASP A 10 -6.74 -22.06 1.53
N PRO A 11 -7.38 -22.71 0.53
CA PRO A 11 -7.45 -22.18 -0.83
C PRO A 11 -8.25 -20.87 -0.90
N ILE A 12 -9.23 -20.68 -0.01
CA ILE A 12 -10.07 -19.48 0.03
C ILE A 12 -9.24 -18.31 0.55
N GLY A 13 -8.49 -18.52 1.64
CA GLY A 13 -7.60 -17.52 2.22
C GLY A 13 -6.45 -17.10 1.30
N ALA A 14 -5.93 -18.02 0.48
CA ALA A 14 -4.91 -17.75 -0.54
C ALA A 14 -5.47 -16.96 -1.72
N PHE A 15 -6.65 -17.34 -2.23
CA PHE A 15 -7.32 -16.61 -3.30
C PHE A 15 -7.65 -15.18 -2.89
N ALA A 16 -8.22 -14.98 -1.69
CA ALA A 16 -8.52 -13.65 -1.17
C ALA A 16 -7.28 -12.76 -1.02
N GLU A 17 -6.14 -13.34 -0.65
CA GLU A 17 -4.86 -12.61 -0.57
C GLU A 17 -4.38 -12.19 -1.97
N MET A 18 -4.43 -13.12 -2.94
CA MET A 18 -4.08 -12.83 -4.33
C MET A 18 -4.95 -11.71 -4.89
N THR A 19 -6.27 -11.80 -4.75
CA THR A 19 -7.19 -10.76 -5.22
C THR A 19 -6.91 -9.40 -4.60
N ARG A 20 -6.60 -9.35 -3.29
CA ARG A 20 -6.20 -8.10 -2.60
C ARG A 20 -4.92 -7.50 -3.19
N TRP A 21 -3.92 -8.33 -3.49
CA TRP A 21 -2.68 -7.87 -4.11
C TRP A 21 -2.89 -7.41 -5.55
N SER A 22 -3.67 -8.15 -6.34
CA SER A 22 -4.03 -7.77 -7.70
C SER A 22 -4.79 -6.44 -7.74
N LEU A 23 -5.78 -6.26 -6.85
CA LEU A 23 -6.52 -5.00 -6.75
C LEU A 23 -5.60 -3.84 -6.35
N PHE A 24 -4.72 -4.06 -5.37
CA PHE A 24 -3.75 -3.05 -4.96
C PHE A 24 -2.81 -2.66 -6.13
N ALA A 25 -2.27 -3.64 -6.84
CA ALA A 25 -1.39 -3.41 -7.98
C ALA A 25 -2.10 -2.65 -9.11
N TRP A 26 -3.35 -3.03 -9.42
CA TRP A 26 -4.19 -2.33 -10.38
C TRP A 26 -4.43 -0.86 -9.99
N GLN A 27 -4.84 -0.62 -8.75
CA GLN A 27 -5.06 0.74 -8.23
C GLN A 27 -3.77 1.58 -8.24
N ALA A 28 -2.64 0.98 -7.87
CA ALA A 28 -1.35 1.66 -7.89
C ALA A 28 -0.94 2.02 -9.33
N GLY A 29 -1.16 1.12 -10.29
CA GLY A 29 -0.96 1.39 -11.71
C GLY A 29 -1.82 2.55 -12.19
N TRP A 30 -3.10 2.59 -11.81
CA TRP A 30 -4.00 3.69 -12.18
C TRP A 30 -3.54 5.05 -11.62
N VAL A 31 -3.14 5.09 -10.33
CA VAL A 31 -2.58 6.29 -9.71
C VAL A 31 -1.32 6.75 -10.42
N PHE A 32 -0.42 5.83 -10.77
CA PHE A 32 0.81 6.14 -11.50
C PHE A 32 0.52 6.76 -12.87
N THR A 33 -0.40 6.17 -13.63
CA THR A 33 -0.80 6.68 -14.94
C THR A 33 -1.37 8.09 -14.85
N LEU A 34 -2.32 8.33 -13.94
CA LEU A 34 -2.94 9.65 -13.77
C LEU A 34 -1.93 10.71 -13.29
N ARG A 35 -1.07 10.38 -12.32
CA ARG A 35 -0.02 11.30 -11.85
C ARG A 35 0.98 11.62 -12.95
N SER A 36 1.34 10.63 -13.76
CA SER A 36 2.21 10.86 -14.92
C SER A 36 1.53 11.83 -15.90
N ALA A 37 0.27 11.59 -16.27
CA ALA A 37 -0.47 12.49 -17.15
C ALA A 37 -0.51 13.95 -16.61
N SER A 38 -0.76 14.14 -15.30
CA SER A 38 -0.74 15.48 -14.68
C SER A 38 0.64 16.15 -14.76
N LEU A 39 1.72 15.41 -14.54
CA LEU A 39 3.09 15.95 -14.63
C LEU A 39 3.47 16.35 -16.05
N TRP A 40 2.96 15.63 -17.06
CA TRP A 40 3.15 15.98 -18.46
C TRP A 40 2.34 17.22 -18.86
N ALA A 41 1.12 17.37 -18.31
CA ALA A 41 0.26 18.53 -18.58
C ALA A 41 0.78 19.81 -17.89
N GLU A 42 1.37 19.69 -16.69
CA GLU A 42 1.84 20.82 -15.88
C GLU A 42 3.32 20.70 -15.53
N PRO A 43 4.24 20.85 -16.52
CA PRO A 43 5.67 20.66 -16.28
C PRO A 43 6.25 21.67 -15.26
N ALA A 44 5.66 22.87 -15.16
CA ALA A 44 6.09 23.90 -14.21
C ALA A 44 5.92 23.49 -12.74
N THR A 45 4.96 22.60 -12.42
CA THR A 45 4.69 22.12 -11.06
C THR A 45 5.28 20.74 -10.80
N ALA A 46 5.97 20.15 -11.79
CA ALA A 46 6.41 18.76 -11.73
C ALA A 46 7.42 18.47 -10.62
N ALA A 47 8.44 19.33 -10.46
CA ALA A 47 9.46 19.17 -9.42
C ALA A 47 8.88 19.17 -8.00
N PRO A 48 8.11 20.21 -7.57
CA PRO A 48 7.51 20.19 -6.24
C PRO A 48 6.49 19.05 -6.06
N ALA A 49 5.73 18.69 -7.10
CA ALA A 49 4.81 17.55 -7.05
C ALA A 49 5.54 16.22 -6.85
N LEU A 50 6.66 15.99 -7.55
CA LEU A 50 7.50 14.80 -7.40
C LEU A 50 8.11 14.73 -6.00
N THR A 51 8.60 15.84 -5.45
CA THR A 51 9.13 15.91 -4.08
C THR A 51 8.04 15.58 -3.05
N ALA A 52 6.85 16.16 -3.18
CA ALA A 52 5.73 15.84 -2.29
C ALA A 52 5.37 14.34 -2.34
N MET A 53 5.34 13.74 -3.53
CA MET A 53 5.11 12.31 -3.69
C MET A 53 6.23 11.45 -3.11
N ALA A 54 7.50 11.87 -3.22
CA ALA A 54 8.63 11.17 -2.61
C ALA A 54 8.53 11.17 -1.08
N LEU A 55 8.18 12.30 -0.48
CA LEU A 55 7.94 12.41 0.96
C LEU A 55 6.74 11.56 1.41
N GLU A 56 5.67 11.49 0.60
CA GLU A 56 4.54 10.61 0.89
C GLU A 56 4.96 9.13 0.92
N LYS A 57 5.78 8.70 -0.06
CA LYS A 57 6.30 7.33 -0.12
C LYS A 57 7.18 7.01 1.09
N GLN A 58 8.11 7.91 1.45
CA GLN A 58 8.96 7.73 2.63
C GLN A 58 8.13 7.61 3.91
N ARG A 59 7.14 8.50 4.11
CA ARG A 59 6.27 8.46 5.29
C ARG A 59 5.48 7.16 5.39
N ALA A 60 4.89 6.69 4.28
CA ALA A 60 4.15 5.43 4.26
C ALA A 60 5.06 4.23 4.55
N PHE A 61 6.28 4.23 4.01
CA PHE A 61 7.26 3.18 4.26
C PHE A 61 7.69 3.16 5.74
N THR A 62 8.10 4.29 6.30
CA THR A 62 8.53 4.37 7.72
C THR A 62 7.41 3.97 8.66
N GLN A 63 6.16 4.38 8.39
CA GLN A 63 5.01 3.98 9.17
C GLN A 63 4.77 2.46 9.09
N GLY A 64 4.88 1.88 7.89
CA GLY A 64 4.74 0.44 7.68
C GLY A 64 5.80 -0.35 8.44
N TRP A 65 7.05 0.13 8.41
CA TRP A 65 8.14 -0.48 9.16
C TRP A 65 7.88 -0.46 10.67
N MET A 66 7.49 0.69 11.23
CA MET A 66 7.15 0.78 12.65
C MET A 66 5.98 -0.14 13.04
N ASP A 67 4.92 -0.18 12.21
CA ASP A 67 3.75 -1.02 12.45
C ASP A 67 4.09 -2.51 12.40
N ALA A 68 4.93 -2.91 11.43
CA ALA A 68 5.45 -4.26 11.30
C ALA A 68 6.34 -4.64 12.49
N GLY A 69 7.26 -3.75 12.91
CA GLY A 69 8.12 -3.96 14.06
C GLY A 69 7.33 -4.14 15.35
N ARG A 70 6.30 -3.32 15.57
CA ARG A 70 5.38 -3.49 16.71
C ARG A 70 4.66 -4.83 16.68
N LYS A 71 4.25 -5.32 15.51
CA LYS A 71 3.62 -6.64 15.37
C LYS A 71 4.60 -7.78 15.62
N ALA A 72 5.83 -7.67 15.12
CA ALA A 72 6.87 -8.65 15.39
C ALA A 72 7.15 -8.77 16.90
N LEU A 73 7.25 -7.65 17.62
CA LEU A 73 7.43 -7.64 19.08
C LEU A 73 6.23 -8.23 19.85
N GLN A 74 5.04 -8.23 19.26
CA GLN A 74 3.84 -8.87 19.81
C GLN A 74 3.78 -10.39 19.56
N GLY A 75 4.81 -10.98 18.93
CA GLY A 75 4.80 -12.39 18.55
C GLY A 75 3.80 -12.71 17.43
N ALA A 76 3.49 -11.72 16.58
CA ALA A 76 2.60 -11.92 15.43
C ALA A 76 3.23 -12.84 14.38
N ASP A 77 2.40 -13.57 13.64
CA ASP A 77 2.86 -14.39 12.53
C ASP A 77 3.33 -13.54 11.33
N ALA A 78 4.04 -14.17 10.39
CA ALA A 78 4.60 -13.49 9.22
C ALA A 78 3.53 -12.78 8.36
N ARG A 79 2.32 -13.34 8.25
CA ARG A 79 1.22 -12.73 7.47
C ARG A 79 0.70 -11.47 8.15
N GLN A 80 0.59 -11.48 9.47
CA GLN A 80 0.19 -10.32 10.27
C GLN A 80 1.23 -9.19 10.20
N ILE A 81 2.52 -9.53 10.24
CA ILE A 81 3.62 -8.58 10.08
C ILE A 81 3.60 -7.97 8.67
N ALA A 82 3.49 -8.78 7.62
CA ALA A 82 3.42 -8.32 6.23
C ALA A 82 2.19 -7.43 5.98
N ASN A 83 1.04 -7.80 6.54
CA ASN A 83 -0.18 -6.97 6.47
C ASN A 83 0.01 -5.61 7.15
N ALA A 84 0.69 -5.57 8.31
CA ALA A 84 0.99 -4.32 9.00
C ALA A 84 1.97 -3.44 8.22
N ALA A 85 3.02 -4.05 7.62
CA ALA A 85 3.96 -3.35 6.76
C ALA A 85 3.29 -2.66 5.57
N MET A 86 2.32 -3.34 4.94
CA MET A 86 1.67 -2.87 3.71
C MET A 86 0.45 -1.99 3.93
N ALA A 87 -0.13 -1.98 5.14
CA ALA A 87 -1.36 -1.24 5.42
C ALA A 87 -1.28 0.26 5.07
N PRO A 88 -0.19 0.99 5.38
CA PRO A 88 -0.09 2.41 5.03
C PRO A 88 -0.08 2.66 3.51
N ALA A 89 0.64 1.84 2.74
CA ALA A 89 0.67 1.93 1.29
C ALA A 89 -0.72 1.68 0.67
N ARG A 90 -1.43 0.65 1.14
CA ARG A 90 -2.81 0.35 0.68
C ARG A 90 -3.77 1.50 0.94
N ARG A 91 -3.70 2.14 2.12
CA ARG A 91 -4.53 3.31 2.46
C ARG A 91 -4.24 4.49 1.54
N ARG A 92 -2.97 4.75 1.24
CA ARG A 92 -2.55 5.86 0.37
C ARG A 92 -2.98 5.65 -1.08
N VAL A 93 -2.78 4.45 -1.62
CA VAL A 93 -3.26 4.12 -2.97
C VAL A 93 -4.77 4.29 -3.07
N ALA A 94 -5.54 3.75 -2.12
CA ALA A 94 -6.99 3.91 -2.10
C ALA A 94 -7.43 5.39 -1.98
N ALA A 95 -6.74 6.19 -1.17
CA ALA A 95 -7.00 7.62 -1.06
C ALA A 95 -6.70 8.36 -2.38
N ASN A 96 -5.56 8.07 -3.02
CA ASN A 96 -5.16 8.67 -4.28
C ASN A 96 -6.12 8.31 -5.42
N VAL A 97 -6.61 7.06 -5.49
CA VAL A 97 -7.66 6.67 -6.44
C VAL A 97 -8.92 7.51 -6.25
N ARG A 98 -9.36 7.75 -5.01
CA ARG A 98 -10.56 8.56 -4.74
C ARG A 98 -10.37 10.05 -5.04
N THR A 99 -9.16 10.58 -4.85
CA THR A 99 -8.87 11.98 -5.14
C THR A 99 -8.77 12.20 -6.64
N LEU A 100 -7.99 11.37 -7.32
CA LEU A 100 -7.74 11.49 -8.77
C LEU A 100 -8.97 11.09 -9.60
N GLY A 101 -9.80 10.16 -9.12
CA GLY A 101 -11.06 9.79 -9.79
C GLY A 101 -12.19 10.81 -9.62
N ARG A 102 -11.99 11.87 -8.83
CA ARG A 102 -12.92 13.01 -8.69
C ARG A 102 -12.43 14.28 -9.40
N SER A 103 -11.23 14.23 -9.98
CA SER A 103 -10.59 15.32 -10.72
C SER A 103 -10.97 15.22 -12.19
#